data_AF-A0A2G2W813-F1
#
_entry.id   AF-A0A2G2W813-F1
#
_cell.length_a   1.000
_cell.length_b   1.000
_cell.length_c   1.000
_cell.angle_alpha   90.00
_cell.angle_beta   90.00
_cell.angle_gamma   90.00
#
_symmetry.space_group_name_H-M   'P 1'
#
loop_
_entity.id
_entity.type
_entity.pdbx_description
1 polymer ?
#
loop_
_entity_poly.entity_id
_entity_poly.type
_entity_poly.pdbx_seq_one_letter_code
_entity_poly.pdbx_strand_id
1 'polypeptide(L)'
;MSTSDGASMRSLSEISEEETLRLSVDLVAAARRNLGFLRLVNESLWLHQTPTILESIRRYDELWMPLISDLSDGSSPPMILPPLDIEWVWYCHTLNPVGYRQYCESRFYTLIGKAAIFNEENEEYALNRCKEIWIQRYPTEPFENEYDDSTLQTSVSTFHEYLLKEVTKQRHLFTKFSEPYYSEIVYLIAARQRYKGFLYMMHRFGDSCSVLVPTSDILLMWITHQSYPTAYTLDTKGLEEEMRKVVGAWEAVKKEDIEDTEKLWDRIFDQPYEKAGGLAIRKAVDVKPPIYWEVTDTDVNAKYSSMLPRFLLEVCLTVKLKPKMKTLSCDASKEFLRLQMVRCHRELKIDRPLSNFTSQRWQKALHLYCEFGTKGMVLEVRQRGGGCIKGSRLRESVTFLWNDLLRAPSLNLAKEIDQKVRVATSITPPVQASYLLKCVPDRVSDDSGAMISDVILKMNQYHPQEGRWLSRTVLDHAGRECFVIRFRVGGGFWRRGAETPSAVKWEDRIIEIREGRWSYVAGSIGRAPEKVVGIAKPKDPPEGWHAHWNLSTGDELSVRWESSRSSSGLSFSLTNQQSTDSMVQCI
;
A
#
# COMPACT_ATOMS: atom_id res chain seq x y z
N MET A 1 -15.18 27.98 -45.11
CA MET A 1 -15.59 28.18 -43.71
C MET A 1 -15.31 26.89 -42.97
N SER A 2 -14.22 26.88 -42.21
CA SER A 2 -13.75 25.74 -41.41
C SER A 2 -14.54 25.68 -40.10
N THR A 3 -15.37 24.66 -39.94
CA THR A 3 -15.98 24.32 -38.65
C THR A 3 -14.94 23.57 -37.82
N SER A 4 -14.46 24.21 -36.76
CA SER A 4 -13.67 23.56 -35.73
C SER A 4 -14.57 22.58 -34.99
N ASP A 5 -14.30 21.28 -35.10
CA ASP A 5 -14.91 20.28 -34.23
C ASP A 5 -14.49 20.55 -32.79
N GLY A 6 -15.44 21.05 -32.00
CA GLY A 6 -15.31 21.14 -30.56
C GLY A 6 -15.28 19.73 -29.99
N ALA A 7 -14.10 19.26 -29.57
CA ALA A 7 -13.98 18.04 -28.79
C ALA A 7 -14.82 18.19 -27.51
N SER A 8 -15.97 17.52 -27.47
CA SER A 8 -16.77 17.41 -26.25
C SER A 8 -15.91 16.76 -25.17
N MET A 9 -15.70 17.47 -24.05
CA MET A 9 -15.00 16.93 -22.88
C MET A 9 -15.84 15.76 -22.35
N ARG A 10 -15.25 14.56 -22.27
CA ARG A 10 -15.93 13.34 -21.79
C ARG A 10 -15.44 13.04 -20.38
N SER A 11 -16.26 12.46 -19.51
CA SER A 11 -15.73 11.83 -18.31
C SER A 11 -15.32 10.38 -18.60
N LEU A 12 -14.37 9.81 -17.84
CA LEU A 12 -14.06 8.37 -17.91
C LEU A 12 -15.30 7.48 -17.70
N SER A 13 -16.27 7.97 -16.93
CA SER A 13 -17.56 7.31 -16.67
C SER A 13 -18.57 7.40 -17.82
N GLU A 14 -18.39 8.35 -18.75
CA GLU A 14 -19.29 8.57 -19.91
C GLU A 14 -18.87 7.79 -21.15
N ILE A 15 -17.69 7.16 -21.14
CA ILE A 15 -17.27 6.28 -22.23
C ILE A 15 -18.15 5.04 -22.18
N SER A 16 -19.09 4.93 -23.13
CA SER A 16 -20.02 3.79 -23.21
C SER A 16 -19.26 2.47 -23.26
N GLU A 17 -19.76 1.42 -22.59
CA GLU A 17 -19.15 0.08 -22.64
C GLU A 17 -19.00 -0.46 -24.07
N GLU A 18 -19.84 0.01 -25.01
CA GLU A 18 -19.75 -0.31 -26.45
C GLU A 18 -18.63 0.46 -27.17
N GLU A 19 -18.23 1.64 -26.68
CA GLU A 19 -17.03 2.38 -27.14
C GLU A 19 -15.76 1.94 -26.40
N THR A 20 -15.89 1.25 -25.26
CA THR A 20 -14.73 0.74 -24.52
C THR A 20 -14.12 -0.48 -25.20
N LEU A 21 -12.79 -0.46 -25.32
CA LEU A 21 -12.01 -1.61 -25.76
C LEU A 21 -12.33 -2.82 -24.87
N ARG A 22 -12.92 -3.85 -25.47
CA ARG A 22 -13.07 -5.17 -24.86
C ARG A 22 -11.71 -5.83 -24.91
N LEU A 23 -11.15 -6.07 -23.73
CA LEU A 23 -9.88 -6.77 -23.61
C LEU A 23 -10.15 -8.27 -23.67
N SER A 24 -9.32 -9.00 -24.39
CA SER A 24 -9.44 -10.45 -24.59
C SER A 24 -8.97 -11.27 -23.39
N VAL A 25 -8.38 -10.61 -22.38
CA VAL A 25 -7.96 -11.22 -21.11
C VAL A 25 -8.59 -10.49 -19.91
N ASP A 26 -8.95 -11.23 -18.86
CA ASP A 26 -9.37 -10.63 -17.59
C ASP A 26 -8.15 -10.06 -16.86
N LEU A 27 -7.84 -8.79 -17.14
CA LEU A 27 -6.72 -8.09 -16.53
C LEU A 27 -6.82 -7.98 -15.00
N VAL A 28 -8.01 -8.04 -14.40
CA VAL A 28 -8.12 -7.96 -12.93
C VAL A 28 -7.60 -9.25 -12.31
N ALA A 29 -8.07 -10.39 -12.81
CA ALA A 29 -7.63 -11.69 -12.35
C ALA A 29 -6.14 -11.92 -12.68
N ALA A 30 -5.73 -11.59 -13.91
CA ALA A 30 -4.35 -11.69 -14.37
C ALA A 30 -3.39 -10.81 -13.55
N ALA A 31 -3.75 -9.55 -13.25
CA ALA A 31 -2.90 -8.66 -12.47
C ALA A 31 -2.74 -9.15 -11.03
N ARG A 32 -3.81 -9.66 -10.41
CA ARG A 32 -3.74 -10.24 -9.06
C ARG A 32 -2.79 -11.44 -9.02
N ARG A 33 -2.92 -12.34 -9.98
CA ARG A 33 -2.05 -13.50 -10.15
C ARG A 33 -0.59 -13.09 -10.39
N ASN A 34 -0.36 -12.12 -11.28
CA ASN A 34 0.97 -11.60 -11.55
C ASN A 34 1.60 -10.90 -10.34
N LEU A 35 0.84 -10.19 -9.50
CA LEU A 35 1.36 -9.61 -8.27
C LEU A 35 1.84 -10.68 -7.29
N GLY A 36 1.08 -11.78 -7.13
CA GLY A 36 1.49 -12.94 -6.33
C GLY A 36 2.75 -13.60 -6.88
N PHE A 37 2.80 -13.82 -8.20
CA PHE A 37 3.98 -14.34 -8.89
C PHE A 37 5.23 -13.45 -8.71
N LEU A 38 5.10 -12.14 -8.91
CA LEU A 38 6.20 -11.18 -8.75
C LEU A 38 6.72 -11.13 -7.30
N ARG A 39 5.82 -11.27 -6.32
CA ARG A 39 6.18 -11.39 -4.91
C ARG A 39 7.01 -12.65 -4.65
N LEU A 40 6.55 -13.80 -5.14
CA LEU A 40 7.24 -15.08 -5.01
C LEU A 40 8.65 -15.04 -5.64
N VAL A 41 8.78 -14.42 -6.82
CA VAL A 41 10.09 -14.20 -7.47
C VAL A 41 11.00 -13.32 -6.62
N ASN A 42 10.48 -12.23 -6.05
CA ASN A 42 11.24 -11.31 -5.21
C ASN A 42 11.71 -11.94 -3.89
N GLU A 43 10.91 -12.84 -3.31
CA GLU A 43 11.25 -13.60 -2.09
C GLU A 43 12.24 -14.75 -2.38
N SER A 44 12.28 -15.24 -3.62
CA SER A 44 13.14 -16.33 -4.08
C SER A 44 14.53 -15.84 -4.50
N LEU A 45 15.39 -15.51 -3.52
CA LEU A 45 16.72 -14.93 -3.76
C LEU A 45 17.63 -15.72 -4.73
N TRP A 46 17.43 -17.03 -4.84
CA TRP A 46 18.17 -17.91 -5.74
C TRP A 46 17.92 -17.58 -7.22
N LEU A 47 16.70 -17.14 -7.60
CA LEU A 47 16.35 -16.71 -8.97
C LEU A 47 17.10 -15.45 -9.43
N HIS A 48 17.82 -14.80 -8.52
CA HIS A 48 18.54 -13.58 -8.78
C HIS A 48 20.05 -13.78 -8.92
N GLN A 49 20.52 -15.02 -8.81
CA GLN A 49 21.91 -15.39 -9.01
C GLN A 49 22.16 -15.61 -10.50
N THR A 50 23.20 -14.98 -11.05
CA THR A 50 23.53 -15.07 -12.48
C THR A 50 23.63 -16.52 -13.00
N PRO A 51 24.28 -17.46 -12.28
CA PRO A 51 24.35 -18.86 -12.70
C PRO A 51 22.97 -19.50 -12.87
N THR A 52 22.09 -19.32 -11.89
CA THR A 52 20.70 -19.79 -11.94
C THR A 52 19.94 -19.20 -13.12
N ILE A 53 20.07 -17.90 -13.36
CA ILE A 53 19.39 -17.22 -14.48
C ILE A 53 19.83 -17.80 -15.83
N LEU A 54 21.13 -18.08 -16.00
CA LEU A 54 21.64 -18.66 -17.23
C LEU A 54 21.06 -20.07 -17.48
N GLU A 55 20.96 -20.89 -16.44
CA GLU A 55 20.33 -22.20 -16.56
C GLU A 55 18.83 -22.09 -16.84
N SER A 56 18.12 -21.18 -16.18
CA SER A 56 16.70 -20.90 -16.46
C SER A 56 16.48 -20.44 -17.89
N ILE A 57 17.39 -19.65 -18.46
CA ILE A 57 17.35 -19.22 -19.86
C ILE A 57 17.53 -20.42 -20.80
N ARG A 58 18.47 -21.33 -20.51
CA ARG A 58 18.67 -22.56 -21.27
C ARG A 58 17.42 -23.43 -21.23
N ARG A 59 16.89 -23.71 -20.04
CA ARG A 59 15.66 -24.51 -19.84
C ARG A 59 14.45 -23.86 -20.53
N TYR A 60 14.35 -22.54 -20.48
CA TYR A 60 13.32 -21.79 -21.21
C TYR A 60 13.45 -21.96 -22.73
N ASP A 61 14.63 -21.71 -23.29
CA ASP A 61 14.84 -21.68 -24.75
C ASP A 61 14.90 -23.06 -25.41
N GLU A 62 15.52 -24.03 -24.75
CA GLU A 62 15.80 -25.37 -25.31
C GLU A 62 14.72 -26.41 -24.95
N LEU A 63 14.06 -26.26 -23.80
CA LEU A 63 13.09 -27.25 -23.31
C LEU A 63 11.67 -26.70 -23.36
N TRP A 64 11.40 -25.60 -22.65
CA TRP A 64 10.04 -25.08 -22.49
C TRP A 64 9.42 -24.59 -23.80
N MET A 65 10.12 -23.72 -24.53
CA MET A 65 9.56 -23.10 -25.74
C MET A 65 9.25 -24.14 -26.86
N PRO A 66 10.10 -25.15 -27.12
CA PRO A 66 9.73 -26.27 -27.98
C PRO A 66 8.55 -27.09 -27.43
N LEU A 67 8.55 -27.41 -26.13
CA LEU A 67 7.46 -28.18 -25.51
C LEU A 67 6.10 -27.50 -25.69
N ILE A 68 6.01 -26.22 -25.35
CA ILE A 68 4.75 -25.49 -25.43
C ILE A 68 4.30 -25.30 -26.89
N SER A 69 5.24 -25.15 -27.82
CA SER A 69 4.94 -25.09 -29.26
C SER A 69 4.33 -26.41 -29.74
N ASP A 70 4.96 -27.54 -29.43
CA ASP A 70 4.50 -28.89 -29.79
C ASP A 70 3.10 -29.17 -29.23
N LEU A 71 2.86 -28.78 -27.97
CA LEU A 71 1.57 -29.00 -27.30
C LEU A 71 0.46 -28.04 -27.77
N SER A 72 0.82 -26.89 -28.33
CA SER A 72 -0.17 -25.91 -28.78
C SER A 72 -0.77 -26.29 -30.14
N ASP A 73 -0.04 -26.98 -31.02
CA ASP A 73 -0.48 -27.48 -32.35
C ASP A 73 -1.42 -26.52 -33.13
N GLY A 74 -1.12 -25.21 -33.09
CA GLY A 74 -1.94 -24.17 -33.73
C GLY A 74 -3.29 -23.86 -33.08
N SER A 75 -3.58 -24.45 -31.92
CA SER A 75 -4.80 -24.32 -31.12
C SER A 75 -4.60 -23.40 -29.89
N SER A 76 -5.57 -23.40 -28.96
CA SER A 76 -5.48 -22.62 -27.72
C SER A 76 -4.31 -23.09 -26.83
N PRO A 77 -3.61 -22.19 -26.11
CA PRO A 77 -2.53 -22.56 -25.22
C PRO A 77 -2.95 -23.66 -24.23
N PRO A 78 -2.13 -24.73 -24.06
CA PRO A 78 -2.47 -25.82 -23.15
C PRO A 78 -2.50 -25.34 -21.70
N MET A 79 -3.37 -25.95 -20.89
CA MET A 79 -3.55 -25.63 -19.47
C MET A 79 -2.42 -26.23 -18.62
N ILE A 80 -1.21 -25.69 -18.78
CA ILE A 80 -0.01 -26.08 -18.02
C ILE A 80 0.74 -24.84 -17.54
N LEU A 81 1.39 -24.93 -16.38
CA LEU A 81 2.24 -23.89 -15.83
C LEU A 81 3.69 -24.38 -15.75
N PRO A 82 4.67 -23.61 -16.27
CA PRO A 82 6.07 -23.99 -16.20
C PRO A 82 6.62 -23.95 -14.75
N PRO A 83 7.77 -24.58 -14.50
CA PRO A 83 8.60 -24.30 -13.34
C PRO A 83 8.81 -22.79 -13.12
N LEU A 84 8.94 -22.38 -11.85
CA LEU A 84 9.00 -20.97 -11.44
C LEU A 84 10.09 -20.17 -12.18
N ASP A 85 11.24 -20.78 -12.37
CA ASP A 85 12.40 -20.14 -12.98
C ASP A 85 12.24 -19.92 -14.49
N ILE A 86 11.64 -20.90 -15.18
CA ILE A 86 11.24 -20.80 -16.59
C ILE A 86 10.12 -19.77 -16.75
N GLU A 87 9.14 -19.76 -15.83
CA GLU A 87 8.06 -18.78 -15.85
C GLU A 87 8.59 -17.35 -15.75
N TRP A 88 9.59 -17.12 -14.89
CA TRP A 88 10.24 -15.83 -14.74
C TRP A 88 10.93 -15.35 -16.02
N VAL A 89 11.70 -16.23 -16.67
CA VAL A 89 12.32 -15.89 -17.97
C VAL A 89 11.25 -15.59 -19.01
N TRP A 90 10.21 -16.42 -19.10
CA TRP A 90 9.12 -16.22 -20.06
C TRP A 90 8.37 -14.91 -19.81
N TYR A 91 8.06 -14.60 -18.55
CA TYR A 91 7.44 -13.33 -18.16
C TYR A 91 8.29 -12.14 -18.61
N CYS A 92 9.59 -12.12 -18.28
CA CYS A 92 10.49 -11.04 -18.68
C CYS A 92 10.56 -10.87 -20.20
N HIS A 93 10.66 -11.97 -20.94
CA HIS A 93 10.73 -11.93 -22.40
C HIS A 93 9.46 -11.33 -23.02
N THR A 94 8.28 -11.67 -22.48
CA THR A 94 7.00 -11.11 -22.95
C THR A 94 6.84 -9.60 -22.72
N LEU A 95 7.59 -9.02 -21.78
CA LEU A 95 7.62 -7.56 -21.56
C LEU A 95 8.35 -6.78 -22.67
N ASN A 96 8.98 -7.48 -23.63
CA ASN A 96 9.37 -6.91 -24.92
C ASN A 96 8.55 -7.58 -26.05
N PRO A 97 7.33 -7.10 -26.34
CA PRO A 97 6.43 -7.75 -27.30
C PRO A 97 7.01 -7.87 -28.72
N VAL A 98 7.85 -6.92 -29.13
CA VAL A 98 8.51 -6.94 -30.45
C VAL A 98 9.55 -8.05 -30.50
N GLY A 99 10.45 -8.11 -29.52
CA GLY A 99 11.47 -9.16 -29.43
C GLY A 99 10.86 -10.55 -29.26
N TYR A 100 9.85 -10.68 -28.40
CA TYR A 100 9.15 -11.95 -28.18
C TYR A 100 8.46 -12.46 -29.44
N ARG A 101 7.77 -11.58 -30.19
CA ARG A 101 7.13 -11.95 -31.45
C ARG A 101 8.15 -12.43 -32.48
N GLN A 102 9.24 -11.68 -32.67
CA GLN A 102 10.31 -12.06 -33.60
C GLN A 102 10.94 -13.41 -33.24
N TYR A 103 11.18 -13.66 -31.95
CA TYR A 103 11.66 -14.96 -31.47
C TYR A 103 10.68 -16.10 -31.83
N CYS A 104 9.39 -15.92 -31.53
CA CYS A 104 8.39 -16.95 -31.80
C CYS A 104 8.20 -17.20 -33.31
N GLU A 105 8.11 -16.16 -34.12
CA GLU A 105 7.94 -16.25 -35.57
C GLU A 105 9.16 -16.90 -36.25
N SER A 106 10.37 -16.58 -35.81
CA SER A 106 11.59 -17.14 -36.40
C SER A 106 11.83 -18.61 -36.05
N ARG A 107 11.44 -19.03 -34.84
CA ARG A 107 11.71 -20.39 -34.34
C ARG A 107 10.53 -21.35 -34.53
N PHE A 108 9.30 -20.85 -34.41
CA PHE A 108 8.08 -21.67 -34.36
C PHE A 108 7.02 -21.25 -35.39
N TYR A 109 7.28 -20.23 -36.22
CA TYR A 109 6.37 -19.72 -37.26
C TYR A 109 5.01 -19.20 -36.76
N THR A 110 4.81 -19.12 -35.44
CA THR A 110 3.58 -18.64 -34.82
C THR A 110 3.87 -17.98 -33.49
N LEU A 111 2.99 -17.08 -33.06
CA LEU A 111 3.08 -16.44 -31.74
C LEU A 111 2.57 -17.40 -30.66
N ILE A 112 3.46 -17.79 -29.76
CA ILE A 112 3.12 -18.68 -28.65
C ILE A 112 2.41 -17.87 -27.54
N GLY A 113 1.24 -18.35 -27.12
CA GLY A 113 0.42 -17.73 -26.07
C GLY A 113 0.59 -18.38 -24.70
N LYS A 114 0.07 -17.72 -23.67
CA LYS A 114 -0.11 -18.28 -22.32
C LYS A 114 -1.56 -18.63 -22.07
N ALA A 115 -1.81 -19.72 -21.34
CA ALA A 115 -3.15 -20.06 -20.87
C ALA A 115 -3.60 -19.06 -19.80
N ALA A 116 -4.88 -18.69 -19.83
CA ALA A 116 -5.52 -17.80 -18.86
C ALA A 116 -5.89 -18.57 -17.58
N ILE A 117 -4.89 -18.82 -16.74
CA ILE A 117 -5.02 -19.57 -15.47
C ILE A 117 -4.90 -18.57 -14.32
N PHE A 118 -5.99 -18.36 -13.56
CA PHE A 118 -6.06 -17.29 -12.55
C PHE A 118 -6.56 -17.72 -11.17
N ASN A 119 -7.07 -18.95 -11.03
CA ASN A 119 -7.54 -19.45 -9.74
C ASN A 119 -6.59 -20.54 -9.25
N GLU A 120 -6.50 -20.65 -7.93
CA GLU A 120 -5.52 -21.51 -7.24
C GLU A 120 -5.68 -22.99 -7.61
N GLU A 121 -6.92 -23.50 -7.69
CA GLU A 121 -7.19 -24.90 -8.08
C GLU A 121 -6.66 -25.22 -9.48
N ASN A 122 -6.90 -24.33 -10.45
CA ASN A 122 -6.42 -24.49 -11.81
C ASN A 122 -4.91 -24.29 -11.91
N GLU A 123 -4.32 -23.44 -11.06
CA GLU A 123 -2.86 -23.27 -10.98
C GLU A 123 -2.18 -24.56 -10.48
N GLU A 124 -2.66 -25.13 -9.38
CA GLU A 124 -2.14 -26.40 -8.85
C GLU A 124 -2.32 -27.54 -9.86
N TYR A 125 -3.51 -27.64 -10.48
CA TYR A 125 -3.77 -28.62 -11.52
C TYR A 125 -2.80 -28.47 -12.71
N ALA A 126 -2.63 -27.24 -13.21
CA ALA A 126 -1.79 -26.96 -14.37
C ALA A 126 -0.30 -27.20 -14.08
N LEU A 127 0.16 -26.92 -12.86
CA LEU A 127 1.52 -27.20 -12.42
C LEU A 127 1.77 -28.71 -12.34
N ASN A 128 0.87 -29.46 -11.69
CA ASN A 128 0.97 -30.92 -11.58
C ASN A 128 0.93 -31.59 -12.95
N ARG A 129 0.02 -31.16 -13.83
CA ARG A 129 -0.05 -31.62 -15.22
C ARG A 129 1.24 -31.32 -15.98
N CYS A 130 1.82 -30.13 -15.80
CA CYS A 130 3.10 -29.78 -16.41
C CYS A 130 4.22 -30.71 -15.93
N LYS A 131 4.26 -31.01 -14.63
CA LYS A 131 5.26 -31.87 -14.02
C LYS A 131 5.21 -33.29 -14.58
N GLU A 132 4.02 -33.85 -14.76
CA GLU A 132 3.83 -35.16 -15.39
C GLU A 132 4.39 -35.19 -16.84
N ILE A 133 4.04 -34.18 -17.63
CA ILE A 133 4.52 -34.06 -19.02
C ILE A 133 6.05 -33.87 -19.05
N TRP A 134 6.58 -33.04 -18.15
CA TRP A 134 8.01 -32.75 -18.06
C TRP A 134 8.83 -34.01 -17.78
N ILE A 135 8.42 -34.81 -16.78
CA ILE A 135 9.10 -36.06 -16.42
C ILE A 135 9.09 -37.06 -17.59
N GLN A 136 8.01 -37.11 -18.37
CA GLN A 136 7.93 -37.97 -19.54
C GLN A 136 8.78 -37.47 -20.71
N ARG A 137 8.79 -36.17 -20.97
CA ARG A 137 9.48 -35.56 -22.11
C ARG A 137 10.98 -35.40 -21.89
N TYR A 138 11.38 -35.09 -20.66
CA TYR A 138 12.75 -34.80 -20.26
C TYR A 138 13.15 -35.60 -19.00
N PRO A 139 13.31 -36.93 -19.08
CA PRO A 139 13.58 -37.77 -17.91
C PRO A 139 14.88 -37.45 -17.16
N THR A 140 15.81 -36.75 -17.81
CA THR A 140 17.11 -36.36 -17.25
C THR A 140 17.14 -34.92 -16.73
N GLU A 141 16.08 -34.14 -16.94
CA GLU A 141 16.01 -32.73 -16.55
C GLU A 141 15.10 -32.61 -15.33
N PRO A 142 15.58 -32.12 -14.17
CA PRO A 142 14.72 -31.93 -13.01
C PRO A 142 13.63 -30.89 -13.30
N PHE A 143 12.48 -31.05 -12.66
CA PHE A 143 11.39 -30.08 -12.80
C PHE A 143 11.70 -28.78 -12.08
N GLU A 144 12.23 -28.86 -10.87
CA GLU A 144 12.77 -27.69 -10.16
C GLU A 144 14.21 -27.44 -10.57
N ASN A 145 14.62 -26.18 -10.56
CA ASN A 145 16.01 -25.82 -10.84
C ASN A 145 16.88 -26.11 -9.60
N GLU A 146 17.42 -27.33 -9.56
CA GLU A 146 18.40 -27.76 -8.56
C GLU A 146 19.79 -27.28 -9.01
N TYR A 147 20.13 -26.04 -8.68
CA TYR A 147 21.45 -25.49 -8.99
C TYR A 147 22.55 -26.26 -8.25
N ASP A 148 23.54 -26.76 -8.99
CA ASP A 148 24.80 -27.26 -8.45
C ASP A 148 25.96 -26.45 -9.08
N ASP A 149 26.90 -26.00 -8.24
CA ASP A 149 27.91 -24.97 -8.55
C ASP A 149 28.98 -25.45 -9.58
N SER A 150 28.83 -26.67 -10.10
CA SER A 150 29.90 -27.44 -10.74
C SER A 150 29.85 -27.47 -12.29
N THR A 151 28.85 -26.87 -12.95
CA THR A 151 28.59 -27.13 -14.39
C THR A 151 28.32 -25.90 -15.26
N LEU A 152 29.12 -24.83 -15.17
CA LEU A 152 29.01 -23.72 -16.13
C LEU A 152 30.33 -23.40 -16.85
N GLN A 153 30.54 -24.10 -17.98
CA GLN A 153 31.36 -23.66 -19.10
C GLN A 153 30.54 -23.80 -20.39
N THR A 154 29.54 -22.93 -20.56
CA THR A 154 28.75 -22.88 -21.79
C THR A 154 29.03 -21.57 -22.51
N SER A 155 29.39 -21.64 -23.79
CA SER A 155 29.45 -20.48 -24.67
C SER A 155 28.07 -19.83 -24.74
N VAL A 156 27.90 -18.64 -24.17
CA VAL A 156 26.62 -17.92 -24.13
C VAL A 156 26.29 -17.41 -25.54
N SER A 157 25.15 -17.84 -26.09
CA SER A 157 24.67 -17.32 -27.38
C SER A 157 24.27 -15.85 -27.26
N THR A 158 24.29 -15.09 -28.37
CA THR A 158 23.83 -13.69 -28.39
C THR A 158 22.38 -13.55 -27.91
N PHE A 159 21.53 -14.54 -28.19
CA PHE A 159 20.14 -14.58 -27.72
C PHE A 159 20.06 -14.77 -26.19
N HIS A 160 20.88 -15.65 -25.63
CA HIS A 160 20.94 -15.85 -24.17
C HIS A 160 21.45 -14.60 -23.45
N GLU A 161 22.42 -13.87 -24.04
CA GLU A 161 22.88 -12.59 -23.50
C GLU A 161 21.77 -11.52 -23.51
N TYR A 162 20.96 -11.48 -24.58
CA TYR A 162 19.78 -10.62 -24.65
C TYR A 162 18.76 -10.97 -23.56
N LEU A 163 18.40 -12.24 -23.39
CA LEU A 163 17.48 -12.67 -22.33
C LEU A 163 18.02 -12.37 -20.93
N LEU A 164 19.32 -12.58 -20.71
CA LEU A 164 19.96 -12.25 -19.44
C LEU A 164 19.80 -10.76 -19.11
N LYS A 165 19.94 -9.87 -20.10
CA LYS A 165 19.70 -8.44 -19.93
C LYS A 165 18.24 -8.14 -19.57
N GLU A 166 17.28 -8.75 -20.26
CA GLU A 166 15.85 -8.57 -19.96
C GLU A 166 15.49 -9.07 -18.56
N VAL A 167 15.94 -10.26 -18.17
CA VAL A 167 15.68 -10.83 -16.84
C VAL A 167 16.33 -9.98 -15.74
N THR A 168 17.59 -9.57 -15.94
CA THR A 168 18.31 -8.73 -14.97
C THR A 168 17.64 -7.36 -14.80
N LYS A 169 17.14 -6.76 -15.89
CA LYS A 169 16.42 -5.48 -15.87
C LYS A 169 15.16 -5.55 -15.00
N GLN A 170 14.46 -6.69 -14.99
CA GLN A 170 13.19 -6.86 -14.28
C GLN A 170 13.33 -7.39 -12.85
N ARG A 171 14.54 -7.68 -12.37
CA ARG A 171 14.83 -8.26 -11.04
C ARG A 171 14.05 -7.60 -9.89
N HIS A 172 13.91 -6.27 -9.92
CA HIS A 172 13.27 -5.50 -8.85
C HIS A 172 11.86 -5.02 -9.20
N LEU A 173 11.20 -5.62 -10.19
CA LEU A 173 9.90 -5.15 -10.69
C LEU A 173 8.83 -5.11 -9.60
N PHE A 174 8.83 -6.10 -8.69
CA PHE A 174 7.89 -6.15 -7.56
C PHE A 174 7.97 -4.90 -6.67
N THR A 175 9.15 -4.29 -6.52
CA THR A 175 9.32 -3.09 -5.67
C THR A 175 8.52 -1.88 -6.15
N LYS A 176 8.09 -1.86 -7.43
CA LYS A 176 7.19 -0.82 -7.97
C LYS A 176 5.72 -1.03 -7.59
N PHE A 177 5.36 -2.25 -7.17
CA PHE A 177 4.00 -2.68 -6.88
C PHE A 177 3.87 -3.34 -5.49
N SER A 178 4.80 -3.04 -4.58
CA SER A 178 4.87 -3.66 -3.25
C SER A 178 3.85 -3.10 -2.26
N GLU A 179 3.18 -2.00 -2.60
CA GLU A 179 2.16 -1.42 -1.73
C GLU A 179 0.96 -2.38 -1.57
N PRO A 180 0.43 -2.55 -0.35
CA PRO A 180 -0.60 -3.56 -0.05
C PRO A 180 -1.87 -3.40 -0.90
N TYR A 181 -2.21 -2.18 -1.29
CA TYR A 181 -3.45 -1.88 -1.99
C TYR A 181 -3.42 -2.33 -3.46
N TYR A 182 -2.26 -2.66 -4.04
CA TYR A 182 -2.18 -3.15 -5.42
C TYR A 182 -2.93 -4.47 -5.60
N SER A 183 -2.94 -5.33 -4.57
CA SER A 183 -3.61 -6.64 -4.59
C SER A 183 -5.12 -6.56 -4.34
N GLU A 184 -5.63 -5.40 -3.92
CA GLU A 184 -7.05 -5.21 -3.66
C GLU A 184 -7.86 -5.23 -4.95
N ILE A 185 -8.89 -6.09 -5.02
CA ILE A 185 -9.73 -6.24 -6.22
C ILE A 185 -10.32 -4.89 -6.66
N VAL A 186 -10.74 -4.06 -5.70
CA VAL A 186 -11.29 -2.74 -5.96
C VAL A 186 -10.27 -1.82 -6.63
N TYR A 187 -9.00 -1.90 -6.25
CA TYR A 187 -7.92 -1.16 -6.91
C TYR A 187 -7.73 -1.64 -8.34
N LEU A 188 -7.64 -2.96 -8.55
CA LEU A 188 -7.41 -3.57 -9.85
C LEU A 188 -8.55 -3.28 -10.84
N ILE A 189 -9.81 -3.30 -10.38
CA ILE A 189 -10.96 -2.88 -11.22
C ILE A 189 -10.78 -1.43 -11.69
N ALA A 190 -10.42 -0.52 -10.77
CA ALA A 190 -10.24 0.89 -11.10
C ALA A 190 -9.04 1.14 -12.00
N ALA A 191 -7.93 0.44 -11.78
CA ALA A 191 -6.73 0.47 -12.61
C ALA A 191 -7.02 -0.02 -14.03
N ARG A 192 -7.78 -1.12 -14.19
CA ARG A 192 -8.24 -1.60 -15.51
C ARG A 192 -9.05 -0.54 -16.24
N GLN A 193 -9.96 0.17 -15.56
CA GLN A 193 -10.75 1.22 -16.22
C GLN A 193 -9.87 2.37 -16.72
N ARG A 194 -8.86 2.76 -15.94
CA ARG A 194 -7.90 3.79 -16.38
C ARG A 194 -7.01 3.31 -17.53
N TYR A 195 -6.59 2.05 -17.53
CA TYR A 195 -5.87 1.45 -18.65
C TYR A 195 -6.71 1.45 -19.95
N LYS A 196 -8.00 1.11 -19.88
CA LYS A 196 -8.91 1.26 -21.02
C LYS A 196 -8.99 2.70 -21.52
N GLY A 197 -9.09 3.67 -20.60
CA GLY A 197 -9.02 5.10 -20.95
C GLY A 197 -7.70 5.50 -21.61
N PHE A 198 -6.58 4.92 -21.16
CA PHE A 198 -5.26 5.14 -21.74
C PHE A 198 -5.15 4.59 -23.16
N LEU A 199 -5.64 3.37 -23.41
CA LEU A 199 -5.71 2.81 -24.75
C LEU A 199 -6.61 3.63 -25.69
N TYR A 200 -7.76 4.09 -25.19
CA TYR A 200 -8.63 5.00 -25.95
C TYR A 200 -7.93 6.31 -26.32
N MET A 201 -7.21 6.91 -25.37
CA MET A 201 -6.41 8.12 -25.59
C MET A 201 -5.36 7.89 -26.69
N MET A 202 -4.65 6.76 -26.66
CA MET A 202 -3.67 6.40 -27.69
C MET A 202 -4.32 6.23 -29.06
N HIS A 203 -5.43 5.50 -29.13
CA HIS A 203 -6.12 5.22 -30.38
C HIS A 203 -6.66 6.47 -31.08
N ARG A 204 -7.11 7.48 -30.31
CA ARG A 204 -7.73 8.69 -30.88
C ARG A 204 -6.78 9.86 -31.01
N PHE A 205 -5.73 9.91 -30.18
CA PHE A 205 -4.88 11.09 -30.05
C PHE A 205 -3.39 10.75 -29.91
N GLY A 206 -2.95 9.56 -30.30
CA GLY A 206 -1.57 9.09 -30.20
C GLY A 206 -0.54 9.93 -30.94
N ASP A 207 -0.96 10.71 -31.94
CA ASP A 207 -0.10 11.67 -32.66
C ASP A 207 0.20 12.95 -31.88
N SER A 208 -0.54 13.22 -30.80
CA SER A 208 -0.41 14.46 -30.03
C SER A 208 0.78 14.46 -29.07
N CYS A 209 1.35 13.28 -28.76
CA CYS A 209 2.48 13.13 -27.84
C CYS A 209 3.56 12.24 -28.46
N SER A 210 4.82 12.66 -28.36
CA SER A 210 5.97 11.85 -28.78
C SER A 210 6.33 10.75 -27.79
N VAL A 211 6.08 10.99 -26.50
CA VAL A 211 6.35 10.08 -25.38
C VAL A 211 5.12 10.05 -24.48
N LEU A 212 4.68 8.86 -24.09
CA LEU A 212 3.54 8.64 -23.21
C LEU A 212 4.02 8.00 -21.91
N VAL A 213 3.74 8.65 -20.78
CA VAL A 213 4.21 8.18 -19.47
C VAL A 213 3.03 7.59 -18.70
N PRO A 214 2.95 6.26 -18.49
CA PRO A 214 1.89 5.67 -17.69
C PRO A 214 2.01 6.05 -16.20
N THR A 215 0.87 6.14 -15.50
CA THR A 215 0.84 6.08 -14.03
C THR A 215 1.01 4.64 -13.56
N SER A 216 1.39 4.42 -12.30
CA SER A 216 1.70 3.07 -11.77
C SER A 216 0.55 2.06 -11.92
N ASP A 217 -0.69 2.49 -11.74
CA ASP A 217 -1.90 1.69 -11.98
C ASP A 217 -2.06 1.27 -13.45
N ILE A 218 -1.80 2.21 -14.38
CA ILE A 218 -1.83 1.95 -15.83
C ILE A 218 -0.68 1.05 -16.23
N LEU A 219 0.52 1.27 -15.68
CA LEU A 219 1.71 0.45 -15.93
C LEU A 219 1.46 -0.99 -15.50
N LEU A 220 0.91 -1.22 -14.29
CA LEU A 220 0.59 -2.56 -13.80
C LEU A 220 -0.31 -3.31 -14.78
N MET A 221 -1.37 -2.66 -15.25
CA MET A 221 -2.31 -3.24 -16.21
C MET A 221 -1.65 -3.49 -17.57
N TRP A 222 -0.79 -2.57 -18.02
CA TRP A 222 -0.09 -2.70 -19.30
C TRP A 222 0.92 -3.85 -19.32
N ILE A 223 1.79 -3.95 -18.31
CA ILE A 223 2.77 -5.06 -18.24
C ILE A 223 2.06 -6.40 -18.01
N THR A 224 0.95 -6.41 -17.26
CA THR A 224 0.09 -7.59 -17.13
C THR A 224 -0.46 -7.98 -18.50
N HIS A 225 -0.97 -7.03 -19.27
CA HIS A 225 -1.47 -7.30 -20.60
C HIS A 225 -0.37 -7.84 -21.53
N GLN A 226 0.83 -7.25 -21.54
CA GLN A 226 2.00 -7.74 -22.28
C GLN A 226 2.37 -9.17 -21.93
N SER A 227 2.19 -9.58 -20.66
CA SER A 227 2.50 -10.95 -20.22
C SER A 227 1.62 -12.03 -20.86
N TYR A 228 0.51 -11.65 -21.51
CA TYR A 228 -0.36 -12.51 -22.33
C TYR A 228 -0.24 -12.11 -23.81
N PRO A 229 0.80 -12.57 -24.53
CA PRO A 229 1.22 -11.98 -25.81
C PRO A 229 0.19 -12.10 -26.94
N THR A 230 -0.61 -13.17 -26.97
CA THR A 230 -1.69 -13.37 -27.95
C THR A 230 -2.84 -12.39 -27.72
N ALA A 231 -3.28 -12.23 -26.47
CA ALA A 231 -4.28 -11.25 -26.06
C ALA A 231 -3.80 -9.82 -26.34
N TYR A 232 -2.58 -9.50 -25.93
CA TYR A 232 -1.95 -8.19 -26.17
C TYR A 232 -1.93 -7.83 -27.66
N THR A 233 -1.45 -8.76 -28.49
CA THR A 233 -1.38 -8.55 -29.95
C THR A 233 -2.76 -8.32 -30.56
N LEU A 234 -3.78 -9.07 -30.10
CA LEU A 234 -5.14 -8.92 -30.59
C LEU A 234 -5.74 -7.56 -30.20
N ASP A 235 -5.59 -7.18 -28.94
CA ASP A 235 -6.23 -6.01 -28.34
C ASP A 235 -5.54 -4.70 -28.74
N THR A 236 -4.25 -4.72 -29.06
CA THR A 236 -3.47 -3.54 -29.47
C THR A 236 -3.23 -3.48 -30.98
N LYS A 237 -3.97 -4.26 -31.78
CA LYS A 237 -3.85 -4.25 -33.24
C LYS A 237 -4.16 -2.85 -33.79
N GLY A 238 -3.25 -2.30 -34.59
CA GLY A 238 -3.35 -0.93 -35.12
C GLY A 238 -2.91 0.16 -34.15
N LEU A 239 -2.31 -0.19 -33.01
CA LEU A 239 -1.69 0.73 -32.04
C LEU A 239 -0.18 0.48 -31.90
N GLU A 240 0.43 -0.28 -32.80
CA GLU A 240 1.80 -0.75 -32.64
C GLU A 240 2.82 0.40 -32.57
N GLU A 241 2.59 1.48 -33.31
CA GLU A 241 3.48 2.65 -33.31
C GLU A 241 3.31 3.47 -32.03
N GLU A 242 2.07 3.67 -31.57
CA GLU A 242 1.73 4.38 -30.35
C GLU A 242 2.28 3.63 -29.12
N MET A 243 2.21 2.30 -29.12
CA MET A 243 2.73 1.48 -28.03
C MET A 243 4.25 1.61 -27.87
N ARG A 244 4.99 1.90 -28.95
CA ARG A 244 6.43 2.19 -28.87
C ARG A 244 6.75 3.54 -28.21
N LYS A 245 5.77 4.45 -28.14
CA LYS A 245 5.90 5.74 -27.46
C LYS A 245 5.70 5.63 -25.95
N VAL A 246 5.17 4.50 -25.45
CA VAL A 246 4.88 4.31 -24.02
C VAL A 246 6.16 3.93 -23.28
N VAL A 247 6.47 4.70 -22.25
CA VAL A 247 7.67 4.51 -21.43
C VAL A 247 7.51 3.26 -20.54
N GLY A 248 8.53 2.40 -20.58
CA GLY A 248 8.64 1.21 -19.71
C GLY A 248 8.94 1.52 -18.24
N ALA A 249 8.85 0.49 -17.38
CA ALA A 249 9.01 0.63 -15.93
C ALA A 249 10.36 1.22 -15.47
N TRP A 250 11.43 1.02 -16.25
CA TRP A 250 12.82 1.34 -15.89
C TRP A 250 13.44 2.46 -16.73
N GLU A 251 12.66 3.06 -17.62
CA GLU A 251 13.16 4.09 -18.53
C GLU A 251 13.19 5.46 -17.84
N ALA A 252 14.18 6.28 -18.23
CA ALA A 252 14.31 7.63 -17.71
C ALA A 252 13.24 8.53 -18.35
N VAL A 253 12.47 9.22 -17.49
CA VAL A 253 11.35 10.07 -17.92
C VAL A 253 11.68 11.54 -17.69
N LYS A 254 11.42 12.41 -18.66
CA LYS A 254 11.52 13.86 -18.47
C LYS A 254 10.24 14.42 -17.87
N LYS A 255 10.32 15.61 -17.25
CA LYS A 255 9.18 16.15 -16.52
C LYS A 255 8.12 16.65 -17.50
N GLU A 256 8.60 17.16 -18.62
CA GLU A 256 7.86 17.67 -19.76
C GLU A 256 6.98 16.54 -20.36
N ASP A 257 7.52 15.33 -20.52
CA ASP A 257 6.78 14.18 -21.05
C ASP A 257 5.58 13.79 -20.13
N ILE A 258 5.78 13.91 -18.81
CA ILE A 258 4.70 13.68 -17.82
C ILE A 258 3.65 14.78 -17.96
N GLU A 259 4.07 16.04 -18.01
CA GLU A 259 3.16 17.19 -18.13
C GLU A 259 2.36 17.14 -19.44
N ASP A 260 2.95 16.65 -20.53
CA ASP A 260 2.27 16.53 -21.82
C ASP A 260 1.28 15.36 -21.84
N THR A 261 1.63 14.21 -21.26
CA THR A 261 0.68 13.11 -21.04
C THR A 261 -0.48 13.55 -20.13
N GLU A 262 -0.19 14.30 -19.06
CA GLU A 262 -1.19 14.84 -18.13
C GLU A 262 -2.14 15.83 -18.82
N LYS A 263 -1.62 16.74 -19.65
CA LYS A 263 -2.44 17.68 -20.44
C LYS A 263 -3.35 16.94 -21.41
N LEU A 264 -2.84 15.90 -22.07
CA LEU A 264 -3.64 15.11 -23.01
C LEU A 264 -4.78 14.39 -22.27
N TRP A 265 -4.49 13.78 -21.13
CA TRP A 265 -5.50 13.14 -20.28
C TRP A 265 -6.55 14.14 -19.78
N ASP A 266 -6.13 15.30 -19.26
CA ASP A 266 -7.04 16.36 -18.80
C ASP A 266 -7.91 16.90 -19.94
N ARG A 267 -7.35 17.07 -21.14
CA ARG A 267 -8.11 17.52 -22.32
C ARG A 267 -9.23 16.55 -22.68
N ILE A 268 -8.98 15.23 -22.59
CA ILE A 268 -9.95 14.20 -23.01
C ILE A 268 -10.95 13.92 -21.90
N PHE A 269 -10.46 13.68 -20.68
CA PHE A 269 -11.25 13.15 -19.57
C PHE A 269 -11.64 14.19 -18.53
N ASP A 270 -11.05 15.38 -18.59
CA ASP A 270 -11.28 16.48 -17.64
C ASP A 270 -11.12 16.06 -16.18
N GLN A 271 -10.10 15.22 -15.97
CA GLN A 271 -9.77 14.59 -14.70
C GLN A 271 -8.26 14.70 -14.46
N PRO A 272 -7.82 14.68 -13.20
CA PRO A 272 -6.40 14.57 -12.87
C PRO A 272 -5.82 13.28 -13.43
N TYR A 273 -4.64 13.37 -14.04
CA TYR A 273 -3.94 12.19 -14.52
C TYR A 273 -3.37 11.38 -13.35
N GLU A 274 -2.60 12.00 -12.46
CA GLU A 274 -2.16 11.36 -11.22
C GLU A 274 -3.30 11.26 -10.20
N LYS A 275 -3.33 10.15 -9.47
CA LYS A 275 -4.29 9.90 -8.38
C LYS A 275 -3.61 9.18 -7.21
N ALA A 276 -4.33 9.01 -6.11
CA ALA A 276 -3.89 8.13 -5.01
C ALA A 276 -3.64 6.70 -5.55
N GLY A 277 -2.50 6.13 -5.18
CA GLY A 277 -1.99 4.84 -5.68
C GLY A 277 -1.69 4.79 -7.18
N GLY A 278 -1.66 5.92 -7.89
CA GLY A 278 -1.47 6.01 -9.33
C GLY A 278 -0.60 7.21 -9.72
N LEU A 279 0.68 7.16 -9.34
CA LEU A 279 1.67 8.22 -9.60
C LEU A 279 2.43 7.95 -10.89
N ALA A 280 2.93 9.00 -11.57
CA ALA A 280 3.77 8.83 -12.75
C ALA A 280 5.14 8.20 -12.39
N ILE A 281 5.66 7.34 -13.28
CA ILE A 281 6.81 6.43 -13.04
C ILE A 281 8.12 7.10 -12.61
N ARG A 282 8.27 8.43 -12.76
CA ARG A 282 9.44 9.19 -12.26
C ARG A 282 9.39 9.51 -10.77
N LYS A 283 8.19 9.50 -10.17
CA LYS A 283 8.01 9.84 -8.76
C LYS A 283 8.32 8.61 -7.91
N ALA A 284 9.61 8.29 -7.77
CA ALA A 284 10.11 7.85 -6.48
C ALA A 284 9.89 9.04 -5.53
N VAL A 285 8.65 9.23 -5.10
CA VAL A 285 8.36 10.12 -4.01
C VAL A 285 8.89 9.38 -2.80
N ASP A 286 10.07 9.80 -2.37
CA ASP A 286 10.64 9.61 -1.03
C ASP A 286 9.73 10.26 0.04
N VAL A 287 8.40 10.17 -0.10
CA VAL A 287 7.53 10.16 1.06
C VAL A 287 7.75 8.78 1.62
N LYS A 288 8.83 8.65 2.39
CA LYS A 288 8.98 7.60 3.38
C LYS A 288 7.60 7.51 4.04
N PRO A 289 6.87 6.39 3.88
CA PRO A 289 5.54 6.30 4.46
C PRO A 289 5.72 6.68 5.93
N PRO A 290 4.92 7.64 6.45
CA PRO A 290 5.16 8.18 7.79
C PRO A 290 5.02 7.10 8.88
N ILE A 291 4.58 5.91 8.49
CA ILE A 291 4.34 4.75 9.30
C ILE A 291 5.05 3.58 8.60
N TYR A 292 5.91 2.88 9.32
CA TYR A 292 6.42 1.58 8.89
C TYR A 292 5.24 0.65 8.65
N TRP A 293 5.09 0.19 7.40
CA TRP A 293 3.96 -0.59 6.94
C TRP A 293 4.45 -1.95 6.44
N GLU A 294 4.48 -2.93 7.35
CA GLU A 294 4.80 -4.30 6.98
C GLU A 294 3.54 -4.96 6.44
N VAL A 295 3.57 -5.35 5.17
CA VAL A 295 2.46 -6.08 4.55
C VAL A 295 2.58 -7.53 4.98
N THR A 296 1.61 -8.00 5.77
CA THR A 296 1.51 -9.40 6.19
C THR A 296 0.24 -10.01 5.64
N ASP A 297 0.30 -11.23 5.09
CA ASP A 297 -0.90 -11.97 4.67
C ASP A 297 -1.72 -12.48 5.85
N THR A 298 -1.11 -12.49 7.04
CA THR A 298 -1.78 -12.77 8.30
C THR A 298 -2.44 -11.51 8.84
N ASP A 299 -3.69 -11.65 9.30
CA ASP A 299 -4.41 -10.59 9.99
C ASP A 299 -3.69 -10.25 11.31
N VAL A 300 -2.80 -9.26 11.27
CA VAL A 300 -2.09 -8.74 12.46
C VAL A 300 -3.04 -8.19 13.52
N ASN A 301 -4.30 -7.93 13.15
CA ASN A 301 -5.32 -7.45 14.04
C ASN A 301 -6.17 -8.56 14.68
N ALA A 302 -5.99 -9.83 14.33
CA ALA A 302 -6.80 -10.93 14.88
C ALA A 302 -6.39 -11.38 16.30
N LYS A 303 -5.19 -11.00 16.78
CA LYS A 303 -4.62 -11.55 18.03
C LYS A 303 -5.39 -11.18 19.31
N TYR A 304 -5.98 -9.98 19.36
CA TYR A 304 -6.63 -9.48 20.57
C TYR A 304 -8.04 -8.97 20.28
N SER A 305 -9.03 -9.59 20.92
CA SER A 305 -10.45 -9.26 20.78
C SER A 305 -10.80 -7.83 21.22
N SER A 306 -9.99 -7.23 22.12
CA SER A 306 -10.17 -5.87 22.60
C SER A 306 -9.80 -4.80 21.58
N MET A 307 -9.03 -5.14 20.54
CA MET A 307 -8.53 -4.18 19.57
C MET A 307 -9.39 -4.13 18.30
N LEU A 308 -9.49 -2.95 17.71
CA LEU A 308 -10.21 -2.75 16.46
C LEU A 308 -9.23 -2.82 15.29
N PRO A 309 -9.54 -3.58 14.23
CA PRO A 309 -8.73 -3.55 13.02
C PRO A 309 -8.59 -2.14 12.49
N ARG A 310 -7.35 -1.74 12.22
CA ARG A 310 -7.00 -0.42 11.73
C ARG A 310 -6.82 -0.48 10.22
N PHE A 311 -7.41 0.48 9.52
CA PHE A 311 -7.30 0.56 8.06
C PHE A 311 -6.92 1.96 7.63
N LEU A 312 -5.86 2.08 6.82
CA LEU A 312 -5.46 3.34 6.20
C LEU A 312 -5.78 3.33 4.71
N LEU A 313 -6.00 4.53 4.18
CA LEU A 313 -6.06 4.79 2.77
C LEU A 313 -5.24 6.05 2.45
N GLU A 314 -4.69 6.10 1.24
CA GLU A 314 -4.09 7.29 0.69
C GLU A 314 -5.19 8.18 0.11
N VAL A 315 -5.12 9.50 0.34
CA VAL A 315 -6.03 10.50 -0.23
C VAL A 315 -5.23 11.52 -1.03
N CYS A 316 -5.64 11.75 -2.28
CA CYS A 316 -5.11 12.83 -3.11
C CYS A 316 -6.25 13.77 -3.51
N LEU A 317 -6.13 15.05 -3.15
CA LEU A 317 -7.02 16.12 -3.58
C LEU A 317 -6.31 17.01 -4.60
N THR A 318 -6.97 17.23 -5.72
CA THR A 318 -6.52 18.14 -6.77
C THR A 318 -7.59 19.18 -7.06
N VAL A 319 -7.15 20.36 -7.48
CA VAL A 319 -8.00 21.53 -7.67
C VAL A 319 -7.65 22.18 -9.01
N LYS A 320 -8.68 22.61 -9.74
CA LYS A 320 -8.59 23.37 -10.99
C LYS A 320 -9.61 24.51 -10.93
N LEU A 321 -9.18 25.74 -11.21
CA LEU A 321 -10.09 26.89 -11.26
C LEU A 321 -10.84 26.91 -12.60
N LYS A 322 -12.07 27.44 -12.61
CA LYS A 322 -12.74 27.74 -13.86
C LYS A 322 -12.20 29.06 -14.45
N PRO A 323 -12.03 29.15 -15.78
CA PRO A 323 -11.70 30.42 -16.42
C PRO A 323 -12.80 31.43 -16.12
N LYS A 324 -12.43 32.63 -15.66
CA LYS A 324 -13.39 33.67 -15.26
C LYS A 324 -14.27 34.06 -16.45
N MET A 325 -15.58 33.78 -16.40
CA MET A 325 -16.55 34.61 -17.10
C MET A 325 -16.54 36.00 -16.45
N LYS A 326 -16.47 37.06 -17.25
CA LYS A 326 -16.32 38.46 -16.81
C LYS A 326 -17.22 38.81 -15.61
N THR A 327 -16.72 39.68 -14.71
CA THR A 327 -17.32 40.28 -13.47
C THR A 327 -17.31 39.42 -12.20
N LEU A 328 -16.97 39.88 -10.99
CA LEU A 328 -16.63 41.18 -10.38
C LEU A 328 -15.42 40.98 -9.46
N SER A 329 -14.74 42.08 -9.10
CA SER A 329 -13.60 42.15 -8.18
C SER A 329 -13.78 41.31 -6.92
N CYS A 330 -13.20 40.12 -6.89
CA CYS A 330 -13.03 39.34 -5.68
C CYS A 330 -11.52 39.24 -5.44
N ASP A 331 -11.10 39.73 -4.29
CA ASP A 331 -9.70 39.77 -3.87
C ASP A 331 -9.27 38.30 -3.63
N ALA A 332 -8.78 37.63 -4.68
CA ALA A 332 -8.38 36.22 -4.64
C ALA A 332 -7.37 35.92 -3.53
N SER A 333 -6.68 36.96 -3.04
CA SER A 333 -5.80 36.95 -1.86
C SER A 333 -6.52 36.62 -0.54
N LYS A 334 -7.84 36.83 -0.47
CA LYS A 334 -8.67 36.64 0.75
C LYS A 334 -9.47 35.34 0.74
N GLU A 335 -9.52 34.61 -0.38
CA GLU A 335 -10.25 33.35 -0.50
C GLU A 335 -9.32 32.14 -0.33
N PHE A 336 -9.80 31.11 0.36
CA PHE A 336 -9.04 29.89 0.61
C PHE A 336 -9.96 28.68 0.71
N LEU A 337 -9.41 27.51 0.39
CA LEU A 337 -10.00 26.22 0.65
C LEU A 337 -9.65 25.79 2.07
N ARG A 338 -10.65 25.35 2.82
CA ARG A 338 -10.48 24.66 4.10
C ARG A 338 -10.85 23.20 3.94
N LEU A 339 -9.91 22.33 4.26
CA LEU A 339 -10.06 20.89 4.22
C LEU A 339 -10.21 20.37 5.66
N GLN A 340 -11.23 19.56 5.87
CA GLN A 340 -11.56 18.93 7.15
C GLN A 340 -11.93 17.46 6.92
N MET A 341 -11.69 16.59 7.88
CA MET A 341 -12.22 15.23 7.82
C MET A 341 -13.62 15.20 8.45
N VAL A 342 -14.49 14.31 7.96
CA VAL A 342 -15.86 14.17 8.48
C VAL A 342 -15.85 13.76 9.95
N ARG A 343 -14.92 12.87 10.34
CA ARG A 343 -14.66 12.51 11.74
C ARG A 343 -13.19 12.73 12.08
N CYS A 344 -12.88 13.83 12.75
CA CYS A 344 -11.56 14.09 13.32
C CYS A 344 -11.65 15.06 14.51
N HIS A 345 -10.49 15.32 15.13
CA HIS A 345 -10.37 16.40 16.10
C HIS A 345 -10.73 17.75 15.48
N ARG A 346 -11.46 18.61 16.20
CA ARG A 346 -12.00 19.89 15.68
C ARG A 346 -10.93 20.91 15.27
N GLU A 347 -9.70 20.70 15.71
CA GLU A 347 -8.55 21.55 15.40
C GLU A 347 -7.83 21.13 14.11
N LEU A 348 -8.09 19.91 13.60
CA LEU A 348 -7.49 19.44 12.35
C LEU A 348 -8.16 20.14 11.16
N LYS A 349 -7.60 21.28 10.77
CA LYS A 349 -8.05 22.11 9.64
C LYS A 349 -6.85 22.46 8.78
N ILE A 350 -6.92 22.14 7.51
CA ILE A 350 -5.86 22.46 6.56
C ILE A 350 -6.40 23.55 5.63
N ASP A 351 -5.77 24.72 5.67
CA ASP A 351 -6.15 25.85 4.83
C ASP A 351 -5.17 26.00 3.63
N ARG A 352 -5.71 26.22 2.43
CA ARG A 352 -4.96 26.42 1.18
C ARG A 352 -5.50 27.65 0.43
N PRO A 353 -4.71 28.71 0.22
CA PRO A 353 -5.14 29.88 -0.56
C PRO A 353 -5.58 29.52 -1.98
N LEU A 354 -6.66 30.11 -2.48
CA LEU A 354 -7.11 29.85 -3.85
C LEU A 354 -6.15 30.40 -4.91
N SER A 355 -5.33 31.40 -4.55
CA SER A 355 -4.25 31.93 -5.39
C SER A 355 -3.18 30.91 -5.76
N ASN A 356 -3.12 29.75 -5.08
CA ASN A 356 -2.17 28.68 -5.39
C ASN A 356 -2.59 27.86 -6.63
N PHE A 357 -3.84 28.02 -7.07
CA PHE A 357 -4.42 27.23 -8.15
C PHE A 357 -4.69 28.09 -9.39
N THR A 358 -4.75 27.43 -10.54
CA THR A 358 -4.93 28.06 -11.86
C THR A 358 -6.05 27.37 -12.62
N SER A 359 -6.50 27.99 -13.72
CA SER A 359 -7.51 27.38 -14.59
C SER A 359 -6.93 26.51 -15.71
N GLN A 360 -5.59 26.47 -15.84
CA GLN A 360 -4.93 25.81 -16.95
C GLN A 360 -4.77 24.30 -16.75
N ARG A 361 -4.61 23.85 -15.49
CA ARG A 361 -4.36 22.44 -15.17
C ARG A 361 -4.85 22.09 -13.76
N TRP A 362 -5.02 20.79 -13.52
CA TRP A 362 -5.21 20.26 -12.17
C TRP A 362 -3.93 20.45 -11.34
N GLN A 363 -4.09 20.86 -10.09
CA GLN A 363 -2.97 21.08 -9.17
C GLN A 363 -3.28 20.41 -7.82
N LYS A 364 -2.33 19.61 -7.34
CA LYS A 364 -2.42 18.90 -6.06
C LYS A 364 -2.52 19.90 -4.89
N ALA A 365 -3.61 19.83 -4.14
CA ALA A 365 -3.88 20.64 -2.96
C ALA A 365 -3.55 19.90 -1.65
N LEU A 366 -3.76 18.59 -1.65
CA LEU A 366 -3.54 17.70 -0.51
C LEU A 366 -3.10 16.31 -0.98
N HIS A 367 -2.18 15.72 -0.23
CA HIS A 367 -1.78 14.32 -0.37
C HIS A 367 -1.38 13.82 1.01
N LEU A 368 -2.12 12.85 1.55
CA LEU A 368 -1.92 12.33 2.89
C LEU A 368 -2.45 10.90 3.03
N TYR A 369 -2.16 10.27 4.16
CA TYR A 369 -2.76 9.01 4.59
C TYR A 369 -3.79 9.27 5.69
N CYS A 370 -4.93 8.57 5.64
CA CYS A 370 -6.03 8.75 6.58
C CYS A 370 -6.56 7.42 7.11
N GLU A 371 -7.01 7.42 8.36
CA GLU A 371 -7.82 6.35 8.92
C GLU A 371 -9.14 6.26 8.14
N PHE A 372 -9.51 5.06 7.70
CA PHE A 372 -10.81 4.83 7.06
C PHE A 372 -11.98 5.21 7.99
N GLY A 373 -11.75 5.16 9.31
CA GLY A 373 -12.66 5.62 10.35
C GLY A 373 -13.03 7.11 10.27
N THR A 374 -12.28 7.94 9.55
CA THR A 374 -12.61 9.35 9.31
C THR A 374 -13.86 9.56 8.45
N LYS A 375 -14.33 8.51 7.74
CA LYS A 375 -15.53 8.43 6.89
C LYS A 375 -15.59 9.32 5.65
N GLY A 376 -14.80 10.38 5.57
CA GLY A 376 -14.75 11.25 4.40
C GLY A 376 -14.00 12.54 4.66
N MET A 377 -14.03 13.42 3.67
CA MET A 377 -13.46 14.76 3.70
C MET A 377 -14.53 15.80 3.33
N VAL A 378 -14.54 16.90 4.07
CA VAL A 378 -15.33 18.10 3.79
C VAL A 378 -14.40 19.18 3.28
N LEU A 379 -14.76 19.76 2.13
CA LEU A 379 -14.07 20.87 1.52
C LEU A 379 -14.95 22.11 1.57
N GLU A 380 -14.43 23.20 2.11
CA GLU A 380 -15.14 24.47 2.25
C GLU A 380 -14.39 25.56 1.48
N VAL A 381 -15.11 26.34 0.66
CA VAL A 381 -14.60 27.61 0.14
C VAL A 381 -14.92 28.70 1.17
N ARG A 382 -13.88 29.37 1.67
CA ARG A 382 -14.00 30.40 2.70
C ARG A 382 -13.37 31.72 2.27
N GLN A 383 -13.90 32.81 2.79
CA GLN A 383 -13.37 34.16 2.60
C GLN A 383 -12.95 34.76 3.94
N ARG A 384 -11.73 35.30 4.03
CA ARG A 384 -11.23 36.01 5.22
C ARG A 384 -11.96 37.35 5.39
N GLY A 385 -12.30 37.70 6.64
CA GLY A 385 -12.85 39.01 6.98
C GLY A 385 -11.82 40.14 6.80
N GLY A 386 -12.30 41.39 6.79
CA GLY A 386 -11.46 42.59 6.80
C GLY A 386 -10.73 42.82 8.14
N GLY A 387 -9.72 43.70 8.14
CA GLY A 387 -8.60 43.79 9.10
C GLY A 387 -8.89 43.88 10.61
N CYS A 388 -10.14 43.98 11.06
CA CYS A 388 -10.49 44.05 12.48
C CYS A 388 -11.34 42.87 13.00
N ILE A 389 -11.84 41.97 12.14
CA ILE A 389 -12.65 40.82 12.57
C ILE A 389 -11.84 39.53 12.39
N LYS A 390 -11.47 38.88 13.49
CA LYS A 390 -10.90 37.52 13.47
C LYS A 390 -12.01 36.53 13.08
N GLY A 391 -12.17 36.28 11.79
CA GLY A 391 -13.18 35.37 11.27
C GLY A 391 -13.04 35.09 9.79
N SER A 392 -13.64 33.98 9.35
CA SER A 392 -13.81 33.68 7.92
C SER A 392 -15.26 33.28 7.67
N ARG A 393 -15.83 33.73 6.55
CA ARG A 393 -17.17 33.38 6.12
C ARG A 393 -17.13 32.14 5.22
N LEU A 394 -17.99 31.17 5.48
CA LEU A 394 -18.23 30.04 4.57
C LEU A 394 -19.02 30.53 3.36
N ARG A 395 -18.56 30.22 2.15
CA ARG A 395 -19.29 30.49 0.91
C ARG A 395 -20.07 29.26 0.46
N GLU A 396 -19.38 28.14 0.33
CA GLU A 396 -19.97 26.85 -0.06
C GLU A 396 -19.13 25.69 0.51
N SER A 397 -19.71 24.50 0.59
CA SER A 397 -19.01 23.28 1.02
C SER A 397 -19.47 22.06 0.23
N VAL A 398 -18.54 21.15 -0.05
CA VAL A 398 -18.82 19.83 -0.63
C VAL A 398 -18.19 18.73 0.23
N THR A 399 -18.81 17.55 0.22
CA THR A 399 -18.32 16.39 0.99
C THR A 399 -18.00 15.23 0.05
N PHE A 400 -16.88 14.57 0.31
CA PHE A 400 -16.45 13.34 -0.33
C PHE A 400 -16.44 12.23 0.73
N LEU A 401 -17.39 11.29 0.66
CA LEU A 401 -17.41 10.13 1.54
C LEU A 401 -16.52 9.04 0.96
N TRP A 402 -15.78 8.32 1.83
CA TRP A 402 -14.92 7.22 1.38
C TRP A 402 -15.71 6.13 0.66
N ASN A 403 -16.91 5.80 1.14
CA ASN A 403 -17.76 4.79 0.51
C ASN A 403 -18.23 5.20 -0.89
N ASP A 404 -18.44 6.49 -1.15
CA ASP A 404 -18.83 6.97 -2.49
C ASP A 404 -17.64 6.86 -3.45
N LEU A 405 -16.44 7.22 -2.97
CA LEU A 405 -15.20 7.07 -3.73
C LEU A 405 -14.86 5.61 -4.02
N LEU A 406 -15.08 4.69 -3.07
CA LEU A 406 -14.86 3.25 -3.27
C LEU A 406 -15.79 2.64 -4.33
N ARG A 407 -16.96 3.23 -4.54
CA ARG A 407 -17.91 2.82 -5.59
C ARG A 407 -17.64 3.51 -6.93
N ALA A 408 -16.78 4.52 -6.96
CA ALA A 408 -16.47 5.26 -8.17
C ALA A 408 -15.61 4.39 -9.12
N PRO A 409 -15.88 4.37 -10.44
CA PRO A 409 -15.21 3.46 -11.38
C PRO A 409 -13.68 3.53 -11.40
N SER A 410 -13.09 4.68 -11.06
CA SER A 410 -11.63 4.89 -11.04
C SER A 410 -11.07 5.25 -9.65
N LEU A 411 -11.88 5.08 -8.60
CA LEU A 411 -11.62 5.55 -7.23
C LEU A 411 -11.38 7.06 -7.13
N ASN A 412 -11.99 7.81 -8.05
CA ASN A 412 -11.87 9.24 -8.18
C ASN A 412 -13.25 9.86 -8.39
N LEU A 413 -13.54 10.95 -7.69
CA LEU A 413 -14.75 11.75 -7.88
C LEU A 413 -14.39 13.21 -8.04
N ALA A 414 -14.97 13.85 -9.05
CA ALA A 414 -14.90 15.28 -9.26
C ALA A 414 -16.21 15.95 -8.84
N LYS A 415 -16.11 17.11 -8.17
CA LYS A 415 -17.23 17.98 -7.85
C LYS A 415 -16.87 19.43 -8.17
N GLU A 416 -17.88 20.22 -8.43
CA GLU A 416 -17.79 21.67 -8.54
C GLU A 416 -18.22 22.33 -7.23
N ILE A 417 -17.57 23.42 -6.85
CA ILE A 417 -17.88 24.21 -5.67
C ILE A 417 -17.73 25.71 -5.98
N ASP A 418 -18.67 26.52 -5.50
CA ASP A 418 -18.72 27.99 -5.64
C ASP A 418 -18.71 28.46 -7.11
N GLN A 419 -19.18 27.62 -8.05
CA GLN A 419 -19.20 27.84 -9.51
C GLN A 419 -17.85 28.24 -10.15
N LYS A 420 -16.77 28.20 -9.37
CA LYS A 420 -15.45 28.76 -9.68
C LYS A 420 -14.35 27.73 -9.54
N VAL A 421 -14.57 26.71 -8.71
CA VAL A 421 -13.55 25.74 -8.35
C VAL A 421 -14.04 24.34 -8.67
N ARG A 422 -13.22 23.60 -9.40
CA ARG A 422 -13.40 22.17 -9.60
C ARG A 422 -12.38 21.42 -8.79
N VAL A 423 -12.85 20.34 -8.19
CA VAL A 423 -12.13 19.60 -7.19
C VAL A 423 -12.28 18.13 -7.50
N ALA A 424 -11.17 17.40 -7.57
CA ALA A 424 -11.17 15.97 -7.75
C ALA A 424 -10.43 15.30 -6.58
N THR A 425 -11.12 14.35 -5.94
CA THR A 425 -10.59 13.56 -4.84
C THR A 425 -10.44 12.13 -5.30
N SER A 426 -9.28 11.52 -5.04
CA SER A 426 -9.03 10.11 -5.28
C SER A 426 -8.48 9.41 -4.04
N ILE A 427 -8.75 8.11 -3.94
CA ILE A 427 -8.29 7.27 -2.83
C ILE A 427 -7.70 5.93 -3.30
N THR A 428 -6.86 5.32 -2.47
CA THR A 428 -6.62 3.87 -2.53
C THR A 428 -7.69 3.12 -1.74
N PRO A 429 -7.93 1.82 -2.00
CA PRO A 429 -8.72 1.01 -1.08
C PRO A 429 -8.13 1.00 0.33
N PRO A 430 -8.96 0.93 1.37
CA PRO A 430 -8.50 0.82 2.74
C PRO A 430 -7.76 -0.50 2.94
N VAL A 431 -6.50 -0.41 3.39
CA VAL A 431 -5.62 -1.54 3.65
C VAL A 431 -5.29 -1.63 5.13
N GLN A 432 -5.05 -2.84 5.60
CA GLN A 432 -4.83 -3.11 7.01
C GLN A 432 -3.50 -2.54 7.51
N ALA A 433 -3.58 -1.76 8.59
CA ALA A 433 -2.45 -1.08 9.23
C ALA A 433 -2.01 -1.75 10.53
N SER A 434 -0.74 -1.56 10.88
CA SER A 434 -0.23 -1.79 12.23
C SER A 434 -1.01 -0.98 13.27
N TYR A 435 -1.23 -1.55 14.45
CA TYR A 435 -1.91 -0.88 15.55
C TYR A 435 -1.26 0.46 15.92
N LEU A 436 -2.10 1.46 16.16
CA LEU A 436 -1.70 2.73 16.77
C LEU A 436 -2.24 2.76 18.20
N LEU A 437 -1.34 2.70 19.17
CA LEU A 437 -1.69 2.67 20.59
C LEU A 437 -1.26 3.98 21.25
N LYS A 438 -2.14 4.54 22.08
CA LYS A 438 -1.86 5.72 22.89
C LYS A 438 -1.98 5.37 24.36
N CYS A 439 -0.86 5.49 25.08
CA CYS A 439 -0.82 5.34 26.52
C CYS A 439 -1.20 6.67 27.19
N VAL A 440 -2.23 6.66 28.05
CA VAL A 440 -2.63 7.82 28.85
C VAL A 440 -2.44 7.54 30.36
N PRO A 441 -1.93 8.51 31.13
CA PRO A 441 -1.90 8.43 32.59
C PRO A 441 -3.29 8.14 33.17
N ASP A 442 -3.36 7.22 34.13
CA ASP A 442 -4.58 6.97 34.91
C ASP A 442 -4.27 6.93 36.41
N ARG A 443 -5.28 6.62 37.23
CA ARG A 443 -5.21 6.56 38.69
C ARG A 443 -4.40 5.36 39.18
N VAL A 444 -3.99 5.46 40.44
CA VAL A 444 -3.28 4.37 41.13
C VAL A 444 -4.26 3.24 41.45
N SER A 445 -3.85 2.00 41.25
CA SER A 445 -4.63 0.82 41.63
C SER A 445 -3.96 0.05 42.78
N ASP A 446 -4.76 -0.74 43.49
CA ASP A 446 -4.32 -1.74 44.45
C ASP A 446 -3.90 -3.04 43.76
N ASP A 447 -3.40 -4.02 44.50
CA ASP A 447 -2.92 -5.32 43.99
C ASP A 447 -4.02 -6.09 43.22
N SER A 448 -5.28 -5.98 43.66
CA SER A 448 -6.44 -6.57 42.96
C SER A 448 -6.76 -5.92 41.61
N GLY A 449 -6.20 -4.74 41.35
CA GLY A 449 -6.47 -3.93 40.16
C GLY A 449 -7.63 -2.95 40.34
N ALA A 450 -8.16 -2.77 41.54
CA ALA A 450 -9.16 -1.75 41.81
C ALA A 450 -8.49 -0.38 42.03
N MET A 451 -9.06 0.68 41.45
CA MET A 451 -8.55 2.04 41.69
C MET A 451 -8.66 2.39 43.18
N ILE A 452 -7.63 3.03 43.72
CA ILE A 452 -7.61 3.45 45.12
C ILE A 452 -8.56 4.63 45.30
N SER A 453 -9.63 4.42 46.05
CA SER A 453 -10.67 5.44 46.23
C SER A 453 -11.67 5.09 47.33
N ASP A 454 -12.25 6.12 47.95
CA ASP A 454 -13.28 5.98 49.00
C ASP A 454 -14.49 5.17 48.53
N VAL A 455 -14.78 5.20 47.22
CA VAL A 455 -15.85 4.42 46.60
C VAL A 455 -15.53 2.92 46.69
N ILE A 456 -14.34 2.51 46.27
CA ILE A 456 -13.93 1.09 46.32
C ILE A 456 -13.82 0.60 47.77
N LEU A 457 -13.30 1.42 48.69
CA LEU A 457 -13.30 1.08 50.13
C LEU A 457 -14.70 0.79 50.62
N LYS A 458 -15.68 1.66 50.34
CA LYS A 458 -17.08 1.46 50.75
C LYS A 458 -17.66 0.17 50.16
N MET A 459 -17.41 -0.09 48.88
CA MET A 459 -17.86 -1.32 48.21
C MET A 459 -17.23 -2.57 48.82
N ASN A 460 -15.98 -2.48 49.27
CA ASN A 460 -15.26 -3.56 49.95
C ASN A 460 -15.51 -3.57 51.48
N GLN A 461 -16.59 -2.99 51.99
CA GLN A 461 -16.91 -2.94 53.43
C GLN A 461 -15.78 -2.35 54.30
N TYR A 462 -15.06 -1.36 53.75
CA TYR A 462 -13.90 -0.68 54.35
C TYR A 462 -12.68 -1.58 54.63
N HIS A 463 -12.59 -2.74 53.99
CA HIS A 463 -11.34 -3.52 53.98
C HIS A 463 -10.23 -2.74 53.28
N PRO A 464 -9.05 -2.57 53.92
CA PRO A 464 -7.96 -1.78 53.35
C PRO A 464 -7.53 -2.26 51.96
N GLN A 465 -7.17 -1.32 51.08
CA GLN A 465 -6.67 -1.65 49.74
C GLN A 465 -5.14 -1.80 49.76
N GLU A 466 -4.64 -2.98 49.40
CA GLU A 466 -3.22 -3.35 49.47
C GLU A 466 -2.45 -3.02 48.20
N GLY A 467 -1.20 -2.56 48.34
CA GLY A 467 -0.30 -2.31 47.22
C GLY A 467 -0.58 -0.99 46.48
N ARG A 468 0.39 -0.60 45.64
CA ARG A 468 0.35 0.63 44.85
C ARG A 468 0.90 0.38 43.46
N TRP A 469 0.03 0.52 42.47
CA TRP A 469 0.35 0.37 41.07
C TRP A 469 0.03 1.65 40.32
N LEU A 470 1.01 2.21 39.61
CA LEU A 470 0.70 3.21 38.60
C LEU A 470 -0.03 2.51 37.47
N SER A 471 -1.23 2.97 37.13
CA SER A 471 -1.97 2.43 36.00
C SER A 471 -1.93 3.39 34.82
N ARG A 472 -1.84 2.84 33.63
CA ARG A 472 -1.93 3.56 32.37
C ARG A 472 -2.97 2.89 31.50
N THR A 473 -3.88 3.68 30.99
CA THR A 473 -4.90 3.21 30.06
C THR A 473 -4.33 3.28 28.66
N VAL A 474 -4.45 2.20 27.90
CA VAL A 474 -4.02 2.14 26.51
C VAL A 474 -5.25 2.25 25.64
N LEU A 475 -5.22 3.25 24.76
CA LEU A 475 -6.28 3.51 23.78
C LEU A 475 -5.84 3.00 22.41
N ASP A 476 -6.77 2.38 21.69
CA ASP A 476 -6.60 2.06 20.27
C ASP A 476 -6.74 3.31 19.38
N HIS A 477 -6.59 3.12 18.06
CA HIS A 477 -6.69 4.19 17.07
C HIS A 477 -8.07 4.88 17.03
N ALA A 478 -9.12 4.21 17.54
CA ALA A 478 -10.47 4.75 17.65
C ALA A 478 -10.74 5.41 19.02
N GLY A 479 -9.74 5.46 19.90
CA GLY A 479 -9.86 6.01 21.24
C GLY A 479 -10.53 5.09 22.25
N ARG A 480 -10.67 3.79 21.96
CA ARG A 480 -11.25 2.81 22.88
C ARG A 480 -10.18 2.22 23.77
N GLU A 481 -10.52 1.97 25.02
CA GLU A 481 -9.66 1.29 25.98
C GLU A 481 -9.49 -0.18 25.58
N CYS A 482 -8.25 -0.57 25.27
CA CYS A 482 -7.92 -1.92 24.84
C CYS A 482 -7.00 -2.67 25.82
N PHE A 483 -6.17 -1.95 26.57
CA PHE A 483 -5.34 -2.51 27.63
C PHE A 483 -5.24 -1.57 28.83
N VAL A 484 -4.89 -2.15 29.97
CA VAL A 484 -4.40 -1.43 31.15
C VAL A 484 -3.01 -1.93 31.48
N ILE A 485 -2.03 -1.03 31.45
CA ILE A 485 -0.65 -1.32 31.88
C ILE A 485 -0.51 -0.89 33.33
N ARG A 486 -0.06 -1.79 34.19
CA ARG A 486 0.11 -1.53 35.62
C ARG A 486 1.57 -1.73 36.00
N PHE A 487 2.14 -0.75 36.71
CA PHE A 487 3.53 -0.76 37.18
C PHE A 487 3.52 -0.78 38.70
N ARG A 488 4.07 -1.82 39.32
CA ARG A 488 4.18 -1.87 40.78
C ARG A 488 5.21 -0.86 41.26
N VAL A 489 4.79 0.06 42.12
CA VAL A 489 5.66 1.14 42.62
C VAL A 489 5.76 1.20 44.13
N GLY A 490 4.79 0.65 44.86
CA GLY A 490 4.80 0.67 46.30
C GLY A 490 3.99 -0.45 46.95
N GLY A 491 4.32 -0.72 48.20
CA GLY A 491 3.56 -1.56 49.12
C GLY A 491 2.78 -0.72 50.13
N GLY A 492 2.05 -1.40 51.01
CA GLY A 492 1.29 -0.80 52.09
C GLY A 492 -0.22 -0.82 51.88
N PHE A 493 -0.96 -0.33 52.87
CA PHE A 493 -2.41 -0.39 52.92
C PHE A 493 -3.01 1.02 52.81
N TRP A 494 -4.05 1.15 51.99
CA TRP A 494 -4.88 2.34 52.00
C TRP A 494 -6.08 2.16 52.93
N ARG A 495 -6.27 3.11 53.85
CA ARG A 495 -7.49 3.24 54.66
C ARG A 495 -7.83 4.73 54.81
N ARG A 496 -9.09 5.05 55.09
CA ARG A 496 -9.53 6.44 55.25
C ARG A 496 -8.71 7.15 56.33
N GLY A 497 -7.95 8.18 55.93
CA GLY A 497 -7.13 9.01 56.84
C GLY A 497 -5.70 8.51 57.12
N ALA A 498 -5.25 7.40 56.51
CA ALA A 498 -3.85 6.97 56.61
C ALA A 498 -3.37 6.42 55.26
N GLU A 499 -2.37 7.07 54.71
CA GLU A 499 -1.67 6.63 53.50
C GLU A 499 -0.17 6.82 53.74
N THR A 500 0.56 5.72 53.91
CA THR A 500 2.03 5.74 53.91
C THR A 500 2.51 4.64 52.96
N PRO A 501 2.57 4.92 51.65
CA PRO A 501 3.10 3.97 50.69
C PRO A 501 4.61 3.83 50.90
N SER A 502 5.10 2.59 50.97
CA SER A 502 6.54 2.31 50.97
C SER A 502 6.96 1.94 49.55
N ALA A 503 8.08 2.50 49.06
CA ALA A 503 8.60 2.13 47.75
C ALA A 503 9.02 0.65 47.73
N VAL A 504 8.67 -0.08 46.67
CA VAL A 504 9.18 -1.45 46.46
C VAL A 504 10.58 -1.40 45.85
N LYS A 505 11.36 -2.47 46.11
CA LYS A 505 12.69 -2.65 45.53
C LYS A 505 12.61 -2.84 44.01
N TRP A 506 13.74 -2.74 43.30
CA TRP A 506 13.76 -2.79 41.84
C TRP A 506 13.23 -4.12 41.30
N GLU A 507 13.67 -5.22 41.88
CA GLU A 507 13.27 -6.60 41.56
C GLU A 507 11.76 -6.83 41.68
N ASP A 508 11.07 -6.04 42.51
CA ASP A 508 9.64 -6.14 42.76
C ASP A 508 8.79 -5.22 41.86
N ARG A 509 9.41 -4.41 40.98
CA ARG A 509 8.72 -3.46 40.06
C ARG A 509 8.17 -4.15 38.81
N ILE A 510 7.32 -5.15 39.04
CA ILE A 510 6.67 -5.93 38.00
C ILE A 510 5.74 -5.02 37.17
N ILE A 511 5.72 -5.25 35.85
CA ILE A 511 4.79 -4.62 34.92
C ILE A 511 3.79 -5.68 34.45
N GLU A 512 2.50 -5.37 34.55
CA GLU A 512 1.43 -6.20 34.01
C GLU A 512 0.73 -5.50 32.84
N ILE A 513 0.45 -6.25 31.78
CA ILE A 513 -0.41 -5.84 30.67
C ILE A 513 -1.71 -6.63 30.76
N ARG A 514 -2.81 -5.93 31.01
CA ARG A 514 -4.15 -6.51 31.14
C ARG A 514 -5.00 -6.19 29.91
N GLU A 515 -5.55 -7.21 29.26
CA GLU A 515 -6.41 -7.05 28.06
C GLU A 515 -7.82 -6.64 28.47
N GLY A 516 -8.29 -5.53 27.91
CA GLY A 516 -9.65 -5.03 28.07
C GLY A 516 -9.71 -3.58 28.54
N ARG A 517 -10.94 -3.16 28.83
CA ARG A 517 -11.29 -1.83 29.33
C ARG A 517 -11.51 -1.84 30.84
N TRP A 518 -11.48 -0.68 31.47
CA TRP A 518 -11.87 -0.57 32.87
C TRP A 518 -13.33 -0.97 33.09
N SER A 519 -13.57 -1.67 34.19
CA SER A 519 -14.93 -1.89 34.71
C SER A 519 -15.28 -0.76 35.66
N TYR A 520 -15.87 0.31 35.12
CA TYR A 520 -16.25 1.50 35.88
C TYR A 520 -17.42 1.23 36.82
N VAL A 521 -17.26 1.61 38.09
CA VAL A 521 -18.28 1.45 39.15
C VAL A 521 -18.88 2.78 39.58
N ALA A 522 -18.14 3.89 39.44
CA ALA A 522 -18.65 5.25 39.71
C ALA A 522 -17.82 6.31 39.00
N GLY A 523 -18.41 7.05 38.05
CA GLY A 523 -17.69 8.08 37.30
C GLY A 523 -16.44 7.49 36.62
N SER A 524 -15.27 8.04 36.92
CA SER A 524 -13.98 7.55 36.41
C SER A 524 -13.26 6.57 37.36
N ILE A 525 -13.99 5.96 38.31
CA ILE A 525 -13.45 4.97 39.26
C ILE A 525 -13.85 3.58 38.77
N GLY A 526 -12.88 2.68 38.64
CA GLY A 526 -13.13 1.32 38.15
C GLY A 526 -12.13 0.28 38.63
N ARG A 527 -12.29 -0.92 38.09
CA ARG A 527 -11.38 -2.07 38.26
C ARG A 527 -10.74 -2.44 36.94
N ALA A 528 -9.44 -2.74 36.97
CA ALA A 528 -8.68 -3.18 35.80
C ALA A 528 -9.19 -4.55 35.34
N PRO A 529 -9.02 -4.89 34.05
CA PRO A 529 -9.40 -6.20 33.53
C PRO A 529 -8.67 -7.34 34.26
N GLU A 530 -9.32 -8.49 34.37
CA GLU A 530 -8.73 -9.68 35.03
C GLU A 530 -7.72 -10.40 34.14
N LYS A 531 -7.91 -10.40 32.82
CA LYS A 531 -7.07 -11.14 31.86
C LYS A 531 -5.70 -10.48 31.71
N VAL A 532 -4.67 -11.08 32.28
CA VAL A 532 -3.26 -10.70 32.08
C VAL A 532 -2.74 -11.37 30.81
N VAL A 533 -2.19 -10.58 29.88
CA VAL A 533 -1.67 -11.07 28.59
C VAL A 533 -0.17 -10.88 28.43
N GLY A 534 0.46 -10.17 29.36
CA GLY A 534 1.90 -9.97 29.36
C GLY A 534 2.40 -9.53 30.73
N ILE A 535 3.58 -10.01 31.11
CA ILE A 535 4.27 -9.60 32.34
C ILE A 535 5.72 -9.30 32.00
N ALA A 536 6.25 -8.18 32.51
CA ALA A 536 7.68 -7.91 32.48
C ALA A 536 8.22 -7.90 33.92
N LYS A 537 9.17 -8.79 34.20
CA LYS A 537 9.84 -8.90 35.50
C LYS A 537 11.24 -8.27 35.41
N PRO A 538 11.55 -7.26 36.24
CA PRO A 538 12.88 -6.66 36.27
C PRO A 538 13.95 -7.71 36.61
N LYS A 539 15.13 -7.55 36.01
CA LYS A 539 16.32 -8.35 36.27
C LYS A 539 17.53 -7.42 36.31
N ASP A 540 18.64 -7.90 36.88
CA ASP A 540 19.87 -7.13 36.92
C ASP A 540 20.37 -6.86 35.49
N PRO A 541 20.67 -5.59 35.15
CA PRO A 541 21.10 -5.26 33.80
C PRO A 541 22.52 -5.77 33.52
N PRO A 542 22.79 -6.32 32.32
CA PRO A 542 24.13 -6.66 31.90
C PRO A 542 25.01 -5.41 31.70
N GLU A 543 26.33 -5.60 31.67
CA GLU A 543 27.29 -4.49 31.50
C GLU A 543 26.97 -3.65 30.24
N GLY A 544 26.95 -2.33 30.41
CA GLY A 544 26.63 -1.37 29.34
C GLY A 544 25.14 -1.08 29.14
N TRP A 545 24.24 -1.78 29.84
CA TRP A 545 22.79 -1.55 29.82
C TRP A 545 22.31 -0.92 31.12
N HIS A 546 21.23 -0.12 31.06
CA HIS A 546 20.73 0.61 32.22
C HIS A 546 19.51 -0.05 32.87
N ALA A 547 18.70 -0.78 32.10
CA ALA A 547 17.56 -1.54 32.61
C ALA A 547 17.36 -2.82 31.81
N HIS A 548 16.83 -3.85 32.46
CA HIS A 548 16.66 -5.17 31.89
C HIS A 548 15.42 -5.86 32.46
N TRP A 549 14.66 -6.53 31.58
CA TRP A 549 13.43 -7.24 31.94
C TRP A 549 13.38 -8.60 31.26
N ASN A 550 12.84 -9.59 31.97
CA ASN A 550 12.39 -10.85 31.40
C ASN A 550 10.89 -10.73 31.08
N LEU A 551 10.52 -10.96 29.83
CA LEU A 551 9.15 -10.90 29.36
C LEU A 551 8.50 -12.28 29.45
N SER A 552 7.19 -12.33 29.73
CA SER A 552 6.43 -13.58 29.77
C SER A 552 6.40 -14.36 28.45
N THR A 553 6.83 -13.75 27.35
CA THR A 553 7.03 -14.40 26.04
C THR A 553 8.28 -15.27 25.98
N GLY A 554 9.19 -15.15 26.96
CA GLY A 554 10.51 -15.78 26.96
C GLY A 554 11.63 -14.87 26.45
N ASP A 555 11.29 -13.68 25.93
CA ASP A 555 12.26 -12.69 25.46
C ASP A 555 12.87 -11.90 26.63
N GLU A 556 14.11 -11.48 26.48
CA GLU A 556 14.78 -10.55 27.40
C GLU A 556 14.94 -9.17 26.73
N LEU A 557 14.41 -8.13 27.38
CA LEU A 557 14.48 -6.75 26.92
C LEU A 557 15.53 -5.98 27.71
N SER A 558 16.53 -5.44 27.03
CA SER A 558 17.55 -4.57 27.60
C SER A 558 17.40 -3.15 27.06
N VAL A 559 17.54 -2.13 27.91
CA VAL A 559 17.39 -0.71 27.56
C VAL A 559 18.56 0.11 28.05
N ARG A 560 19.11 0.95 27.16
CA ARG A 560 20.21 1.87 27.43
C ARG A 560 19.78 3.27 26.96
N TRP A 561 20.09 4.28 27.75
CA TRP A 561 19.85 5.67 27.39
C TRP A 561 21.13 6.49 27.55
N GLU A 562 21.45 7.32 26.57
CA GLU A 562 22.62 8.20 26.61
C GLU A 562 22.25 9.57 27.20
N SER A 563 22.97 9.97 28.26
CA SER A 563 22.69 11.21 29.01
C SER A 563 23.49 12.43 28.51
N SER A 564 23.81 12.52 27.22
CA SER A 564 24.58 13.65 26.67
C SER A 564 23.66 14.74 26.09
N ARG A 565 24.01 16.02 26.33
CA ARG A 565 23.19 17.20 25.99
C ARG A 565 22.99 17.47 24.48
N SER A 566 23.57 16.67 23.59
CA SER A 566 23.52 16.89 22.13
C SER A 566 22.76 15.82 21.34
N SER A 567 22.46 14.65 21.94
CA SER A 567 21.55 13.64 21.35
C SER A 567 21.18 12.61 22.41
N SER A 568 19.94 12.62 22.90
CA SER A 568 19.42 11.55 23.76
C SER A 568 19.08 10.33 22.89
N GLY A 569 20.01 9.39 22.75
CA GLY A 569 19.76 8.09 22.11
C GLY A 569 19.18 7.10 23.12
N LEU A 570 17.96 6.61 22.89
CA LEU A 570 17.38 5.48 23.61
C LEU A 570 17.57 4.23 22.73
N SER A 571 18.32 3.26 23.20
CA SER A 571 18.59 2.01 22.47
C SER A 571 18.01 0.81 23.24
N PHE A 572 17.45 -0.14 22.50
CA PHE A 572 16.82 -1.34 23.02
C PHE A 572 17.43 -2.57 22.35
N SER A 573 17.50 -3.68 23.08
CA SER A 573 17.83 -5.00 22.54
C SER A 573 16.81 -6.00 23.04
N LEU A 574 16.23 -6.77 22.12
CA LEU A 574 15.32 -7.86 22.43
C LEU A 574 16.01 -9.16 22.00
N THR A 575 16.31 -10.03 22.96
CA THR A 575 17.00 -11.30 22.72
C THR A 575 16.14 -12.47 23.16
N ASN A 576 16.06 -13.50 22.33
CA ASN A 576 15.41 -14.77 22.66
C ASN A 576 16.44 -15.90 22.59
N GLN A 577 16.43 -16.85 23.53
CA GLN A 577 17.36 -18.00 23.52
C GLN A 577 17.18 -18.92 22.29
N GLN A 578 16.12 -18.74 21.50
CA GLN A 578 15.81 -19.54 20.31
C GLN A 578 15.91 -18.79 18.96
N SER A 579 16.17 -17.47 18.93
CA SER A 579 16.28 -16.71 17.66
C SER A 579 17.34 -15.62 17.71
N THR A 580 18.22 -15.57 16.71
CA THR A 580 19.37 -14.66 16.64
C THR A 580 19.09 -13.26 16.06
N ASP A 581 17.88 -12.96 15.60
CA ASP A 581 17.56 -11.65 15.00
C ASP A 581 16.29 -11.02 15.57
N SER A 582 16.44 -9.92 16.31
CA SER A 582 15.40 -8.89 16.47
C SER A 582 15.95 -7.60 17.10
N MET A 583 16.72 -6.82 16.34
CA MET A 583 16.86 -5.39 16.64
C MET A 583 15.58 -4.67 16.22
N VAL A 584 14.73 -4.30 17.17
CA VAL A 584 13.59 -3.43 16.93
C VAL A 584 14.05 -1.98 17.07
N GLN A 585 14.10 -1.23 15.97
CA GLN A 585 14.28 0.22 15.98
C GLN A 585 12.93 0.92 16.15
N CYS A 586 12.76 1.70 17.23
CA CYS A 586 11.69 2.69 17.29
C CYS A 586 12.12 3.95 16.54
N ILE A 587 11.25 4.45 15.66
CA ILE A 587 11.38 5.76 14.98
C ILE A 587 10.90 6.88 15.89
#